data_AF-A0A2S9G617-F1
#
_entry.id   AF-A0A2S9G617-F1
#
_cell.length_a   1.000
_cell.length_b   1.000
_cell.length_c   1.000
_cell.angle_alpha   90.00
_cell.angle_beta   90.00
_cell.angle_gamma   90.00
#
_symmetry.space_group_name_H-M   'P 1'
#
loop_
_entity.id
_entity.type
_entity.pdbx_description
1 polymer ?
#
loop_
_entity_poly.entity_id
_entity_poly.type
_entity_poly.pdbx_seq_one_letter_code
_entity_poly.pdbx_strand_id
1 'polypeptide(L)'
;PEVSLGVPTIVGAIRLPERVRWADAMEILLTGKPMSAERAKESGLVWRLVEPDALQAEARAWARTLTEAAPLAQRATKEVASRTA
;
A
#
# COMPACT_ATOMS: atom_id res chain seq x y z
N PRO A 1 -6.77 -8.09 11.31
CA PRO A 1 -8.02 -8.30 12.08
C PRO A 1 -8.68 -9.68 11.87
N GLU A 2 -8.46 -10.36 10.73
CA GLU A 2 -9.06 -11.67 10.47
C GLU A 2 -8.50 -12.76 11.40
N VAL A 3 -7.17 -12.77 11.63
CA VAL A 3 -6.54 -13.78 12.50
C VAL A 3 -6.98 -13.72 13.96
N SER A 4 -7.31 -12.52 14.46
CA SER A 4 -7.88 -12.37 15.81
C SER A 4 -9.30 -12.90 15.92
N LEU A 5 -9.97 -13.13 14.79
CA LEU A 5 -11.29 -13.75 14.69
C LEU A 5 -11.20 -15.25 14.33
N GLY A 6 -10.00 -15.83 14.26
CA GLY A 6 -9.79 -17.21 13.84
C GLY A 6 -9.95 -17.45 12.34
N VAL A 7 -9.96 -16.38 11.53
CA VAL A 7 -10.11 -16.46 10.07
C VAL A 7 -8.76 -16.19 9.40
N PRO A 8 -8.33 -17.04 8.44
CA PRO A 8 -7.06 -16.83 7.75
C PRO A 8 -7.13 -15.69 6.72
N THR A 9 -6.13 -14.80 6.72
CA THR A 9 -5.98 -13.72 5.72
C THR A 9 -5.28 -14.24 4.45
N ILE A 10 -5.99 -14.98 3.60
CA ILE A 10 -5.37 -15.68 2.45
C ILE A 10 -4.76 -14.71 1.42
N VAL A 11 -5.55 -13.76 0.91
CA VAL A 11 -5.05 -12.81 -0.11
C VAL A 11 -3.96 -11.90 0.44
N GLY A 12 -4.08 -11.50 1.71
CA GLY A 12 -3.07 -10.71 2.39
C GLY A 12 -1.76 -11.47 2.57
N ALA A 13 -1.81 -12.76 2.94
CA ALA A 13 -0.63 -13.60 3.09
C ALA A 13 0.09 -13.88 1.75
N ILE A 14 -0.65 -13.86 0.63
CA ILE A 14 -0.06 -13.98 -0.71
C ILE A 14 0.64 -12.68 -1.11
N ARG A 15 -0.03 -11.52 -0.97
CA ARG A 15 0.43 -10.27 -1.60
C ARG A 15 1.30 -9.40 -0.70
N LEU A 16 1.04 -9.36 0.61
CA LEU A 16 1.70 -8.41 1.51
C LEU A 16 3.21 -8.65 1.63
N PRO A 17 3.71 -9.90 1.72
CA PRO A 17 5.14 -10.16 1.79
C PRO A 17 5.94 -9.68 0.56
N GLU A 18 5.29 -9.51 -0.59
CA GLU A 18 5.91 -8.96 -1.81
C GLU A 18 5.95 -7.43 -1.80
N ARG A 19 5.24 -6.78 -0.87
CA ARG A 19 5.04 -5.32 -0.82
C ARG A 19 5.80 -4.63 0.29
N VAL A 20 6.04 -5.33 1.41
CA VAL A 20 6.76 -4.81 2.58
C VAL A 20 7.79 -5.85 3.04
N ARG A 21 8.67 -5.48 3.99
CA ARG A 21 9.64 -6.45 4.52
C ARG A 21 8.91 -7.63 5.17
N TRP A 22 9.44 -8.83 5.01
CA TRP A 22 8.84 -10.07 5.55
C TRP A 22 8.41 -9.95 7.02
N ALA A 23 9.27 -9.39 7.87
CA ALA A 23 8.98 -9.20 9.29
C ALA A 23 7.78 -8.26 9.54
N ASP A 24 7.67 -7.17 8.79
CA ASP A 24 6.53 -6.24 8.90
C ASP A 24 5.23 -6.90 8.39
N ALA A 25 5.32 -7.69 7.31
CA ALA A 25 4.17 -8.45 6.82
C ALA A 25 3.68 -9.46 7.87
N MET A 26 4.59 -10.18 8.52
CA MET A 26 4.24 -11.14 9.58
C MET A 26 3.67 -10.45 10.81
N GLU A 27 4.16 -9.27 11.19
CA GLU A 27 3.55 -8.47 12.25
C GLU A 27 2.07 -8.18 11.95
N ILE A 28 1.77 -7.68 10.75
CA ILE A 28 0.39 -7.36 10.35
C ILE A 28 -0.47 -8.63 10.29
N LEU A 29 0.01 -9.66 9.59
CA LEU A 29 -0.76 -10.87 9.30
C LEU A 29 -1.01 -11.73 10.53
N LEU A 30 -0.05 -11.85 11.45
CA LEU A 30 -0.14 -12.76 12.59
C LEU A 30 -0.70 -12.09 13.85
N THR A 31 -0.50 -10.79 14.03
CA THR A 31 -1.02 -10.10 15.21
C THR A 31 -2.43 -9.55 14.99
N GLY A 32 -2.75 -9.16 13.75
CA GLY A 32 -4.00 -8.51 13.40
C GLY A 32 -4.27 -7.19 14.16
N LYS A 33 -3.26 -6.63 14.84
CA LYS A 33 -3.39 -5.43 15.68
C LYS A 33 -3.48 -4.15 14.82
N PRO A 34 -4.15 -3.10 15.33
CA PRO A 34 -4.10 -1.78 14.71
C PRO A 34 -2.66 -1.26 14.63
N MET A 35 -2.36 -0.50 13.57
CA MET A 35 -1.06 0.10 13.30
C MET A 35 -1.21 1.61 13.18
N SER A 36 -0.25 2.38 13.71
CA SER A 36 -0.23 3.83 13.53
C SER A 36 0.17 4.21 12.10
N ALA A 37 -0.12 5.45 11.71
CA ALA A 37 0.23 5.96 10.38
C ALA A 37 1.75 5.98 10.18
N GLU A 38 2.51 6.34 11.21
CA GLU A 38 3.98 6.40 11.21
C GLU A 38 4.56 5.01 11.01
N ARG A 39 4.08 4.02 11.77
CA ARG A 39 4.54 2.64 11.64
C ARG A 39 4.21 2.05 10.26
N ALA A 40 3.06 2.41 9.69
CA ALA A 40 2.68 2.03 8.33
C ALA A 40 3.61 2.67 7.27
N LYS A 41 4.09 3.89 7.52
CA LYS A 41 5.09 4.53 6.66
C LYS A 41 6.47 3.88 6.78
N GLU A 42 6.90 3.57 7.99
CA GLU A 42 8.19 2.89 8.25
C GLU A 42 8.27 1.48 7.68
N SER A 43 7.15 0.74 7.68
CA SER A 43 7.09 -0.61 7.07
C SER A 43 7.07 -0.58 5.54
N GLY A 44 6.85 0.59 4.93
CA GLY A 44 6.65 0.74 3.49
C GLY A 44 5.24 0.42 3.01
N LEU A 45 4.30 0.12 3.92
CA LEU A 45 2.89 -0.09 3.58
C LEU A 45 2.25 1.21 3.05
N VAL A 46 2.66 2.35 3.60
CA VAL A 46 2.27 3.68 3.17
C VAL A 46 3.52 4.46 2.76
N TRP A 47 3.44 5.21 1.68
CA TRP A 47 4.60 5.96 1.17
C TRP A 47 4.62 7.43 1.63
N ARG A 48 3.46 8.01 1.95
CA ARG A 48 3.33 9.39 2.44
C ARG A 48 2.22 9.54 3.46
N LEU A 49 2.46 10.40 4.44
CA LEU A 49 1.49 10.88 5.43
C LEU A 49 1.25 12.38 5.21
N VAL A 50 0.04 12.81 5.51
CA VAL A 50 -0.40 14.21 5.53
C VAL A 50 -1.38 14.40 6.67
N GLU A 51 -1.60 15.66 7.06
CA GLU A 51 -2.64 15.99 8.03
C GLU A 51 -4.03 15.56 7.53
N PRO A 52 -4.96 15.15 8.43
CA PRO A 52 -6.25 14.61 8.04
C PRO A 52 -7.09 15.54 7.14
N ASP A 53 -7.03 16.85 7.41
CA ASP A 53 -7.74 17.89 6.65
C ASP A 53 -7.14 18.12 5.26
N ALA A 54 -5.86 17.82 5.07
CA ALA A 54 -5.16 17.94 3.79
C ALA A 54 -5.31 16.72 2.87
N LEU A 55 -5.79 15.57 3.38
CA LEU A 55 -5.81 14.28 2.66
C LEU A 55 -6.43 14.37 1.26
N GLN A 56 -7.60 14.98 1.14
CA GLN A 56 -8.32 15.08 -0.13
C GLN A 56 -7.61 16.02 -1.12
N ALA A 57 -7.04 17.12 -0.63
CA ALA A 57 -6.33 18.08 -1.45
C ALA A 57 -5.05 17.45 -2.03
N GLU A 58 -4.27 16.78 -1.18
CA GLU A 58 -3.03 16.09 -1.58
C GLU A 58 -3.32 14.96 -2.57
N ALA A 59 -4.32 14.10 -2.30
CA ALA A 59 -4.69 13.01 -3.20
C ALA A 59 -5.07 13.53 -4.60
N ARG A 60 -5.82 14.64 -4.68
CA ARG A 60 -6.18 15.28 -5.95
C ARG A 60 -4.99 15.92 -6.64
N ALA A 61 -4.03 16.45 -5.89
CA ALA A 61 -2.79 16.96 -6.45
C ALA A 61 -2.01 15.85 -7.17
N TRP A 62 -1.84 14.69 -6.52
CA TRP A 62 -1.22 13.52 -7.15
C TRP A 62 -1.98 13.00 -8.36
N ALA A 63 -3.31 12.96 -8.29
CA ALA A 63 -4.11 12.59 -9.45
C ALA A 63 -3.86 13.53 -10.64
N ARG A 64 -3.79 14.85 -10.41
CA ARG A 64 -3.46 15.83 -11.46
C ARG A 64 -2.08 15.57 -12.05
N THR A 65 -1.06 15.40 -11.21
CA THR A 65 0.31 15.08 -11.64
C THR A 65 0.36 13.82 -12.50
N LEU A 66 -0.37 12.75 -12.14
CA LEU A 66 -0.41 11.52 -12.93
C LEU A 66 -1.08 11.74 -14.30
N THR A 67 -2.06 12.63 -14.40
CA THR A 67 -2.77 12.95 -15.65
C THR A 67 -2.01 13.88 -16.59
N GLU A 68 -0.91 14.50 -16.15
CA GLU A 68 -0.04 15.31 -17.02
C GLU A 68 0.73 14.44 -18.04
N ALA A 69 0.90 13.16 -17.75
CA ALA A 69 1.60 12.22 -18.62
C ALA A 69 0.69 11.62 -19.71
N ALA A 70 1.30 11.21 -20.84
CA ALA A 70 0.57 10.54 -21.92
C ALA A 70 -0.07 9.22 -21.41
N PRO A 71 -1.41 9.04 -21.55
CA PRO A 71 -2.12 7.89 -20.96
C PRO A 71 -1.60 6.53 -21.43
N LEU A 72 -1.20 6.43 -22.71
CA LEU A 72 -0.67 5.19 -23.28
C LEU A 72 0.71 4.83 -22.68
N ALA A 73 1.56 5.82 -22.44
CA ALA A 73 2.87 5.61 -21.83
C ALA A 73 2.73 5.16 -20.38
N GLN A 74 1.88 5.84 -19.59
CA GLN A 74 1.57 5.46 -18.21
C GLN A 74 1.07 4.02 -18.10
N ARG A 75 0.16 3.62 -19.00
CA ARG A 75 -0.36 2.25 -19.04
C ARG A 75 0.74 1.24 -19.36
N ALA A 76 1.53 1.49 -20.41
CA ALA A 76 2.60 0.58 -20.82
C ALA A 76 3.66 0.41 -19.71
N THR A 77 4.09 1.51 -19.08
CA THR A 77 5.05 1.45 -17.96
C THR A 77 4.51 0.64 -16.79
N LYS A 78 3.26 0.88 -16.38
CA LYS A 78 2.62 0.13 -15.29
C LYS A 78 2.46 -1.35 -15.64
N GLU A 79 2.11 -1.66 -16.87
CA GLU A 79 1.94 -3.03 -17.35
C GLU A 79 3.24 -3.81 -17.31
N VAL A 80 4.33 -3.24 -17.82
CA VAL A 80 5.67 -3.86 -17.76
C VAL A 80 6.05 -4.12 -16.31
N ALA A 81 5.97 -3.09 -15.45
CA ALA A 81 6.31 -3.22 -14.03
C ALA A 81 5.49 -4.31 -13.31
N SER A 82 4.20 -4.46 -13.64
CA SER A 82 3.33 -5.45 -12.99
C SER A 82 3.55 -6.88 -13.49
N ARG A 83 4.15 -7.07 -14.66
CA ARG A 83 4.43 -8.39 -15.25
C ARG A 83 5.84 -8.89 -14.94
N THR A 84 6.76 -7.99 -14.59
CA THR A 84 8.17 -8.31 -14.31
C THR A 84 8.51 -8.37 -12.82
N ALA A 85 7.64 -7.85 -11.95
CA ALA A 85 7.72 -8.00 -10.50
C ALA A 85 7.12 -9.36 -10.09
#